data_AF-A0AA39HLU8-F1
#
_entry.id   AF-A0AA39HLU8-F1
#
_cell.length_a   1.000
_cell.length_b   1.000
_cell.length_c   1.000
_cell.angle_alpha   90.00
_cell.angle_beta   90.00
_cell.angle_gamma   90.00
#
_symmetry.space_group_name_H-M   'P 1'
#
loop_
_entity.id
_entity.type
_entity.pdbx_description
1 polymer ?
#
loop_
_entity_poly.entity_id
_entity_poly.type
_entity_poly.pdbx_seq_one_letter_code
_entity_poly.pdbx_strand_id
1 'polypeptide(L)'
;MAERALKLSEVCVLLGSLVTAVLFGFIAYKGPELIPDYVDHPTDEAQFLDRAYNEFDMDINTKFIFFFSHLVKKEKSGTNIAEYLTSLVDKHNEQARKILGDAWSYDPQERYEMAKRRIENAKTDEEKMEEKLRALQAVLSERTFHLHNFIIKYANDPDSISASELDEAQAKFEKKLKDVDMNVEEKIWSATTPGLALECLSPHPKAEDLMNIYYKVIHLKLKKCMGTTVMTYLTEEQQHDRQMLLGVFAGIVSFIVALLVIGSVVGSKDESYLKKSQ
;
A
#
# COMPACT_ATOMS: atom_id res chain seq x y z
N MET A 1 -51.32 -1.93 30.38
CA MET A 1 -50.37 -2.69 29.54
C MET A 1 -49.38 -3.33 30.49
N ALA A 2 -49.47 -4.64 30.70
CA ALA A 2 -48.56 -5.35 31.59
C ALA A 2 -47.24 -5.60 30.83
N GLU A 3 -46.13 -5.10 31.37
CA GLU A 3 -44.78 -5.52 30.98
C GLU A 3 -44.68 -7.04 31.19
N ARG A 4 -44.57 -7.80 30.10
CA ARG A 4 -44.17 -9.20 30.20
C ARG A 4 -42.71 -9.21 30.64
N ALA A 5 -42.47 -9.62 31.89
CA ALA A 5 -41.12 -9.96 32.33
C ALA A 5 -40.59 -11.10 31.43
N LEU A 6 -39.44 -10.89 30.79
CA LEU A 6 -38.78 -11.92 30.00
C LEU A 6 -38.50 -13.14 30.88
N LYS A 7 -38.69 -14.33 30.31
CA LYS A 7 -38.29 -15.57 30.98
C LYS A 7 -36.76 -15.61 31.07
N LEU A 8 -36.23 -16.19 32.15
CA LEU A 8 -34.78 -16.36 32.33
C LEU A 8 -34.10 -17.05 31.13
N SER A 9 -34.81 -17.98 30.49
CA SER A 9 -34.38 -18.64 29.24
C SER A 9 -34.23 -17.67 28.07
N GLU A 10 -35.15 -16.73 27.90
CA GLU A 10 -35.10 -15.69 26.86
C GLU A 10 -33.96 -14.70 27.13
N VAL A 11 -33.74 -14.35 28.40
CA VAL A 11 -32.59 -13.52 28.82
C VAL A 11 -31.27 -14.23 28.52
N CYS A 12 -31.15 -15.52 28.81
CA CYS A 12 -29.96 -16.31 28.50
C CYS A 12 -29.71 -16.44 26.99
N VAL A 13 -30.75 -16.61 26.18
CA VAL A 13 -30.63 -16.65 24.70
C VAL A 13 -30.15 -15.30 24.19
N LEU A 14 -30.74 -14.19 24.65
CA LEU A 14 -30.34 -12.84 24.22
C LEU A 14 -28.90 -12.52 24.64
N LEU A 15 -28.51 -12.82 25.88
CA LEU A 15 -27.15 -12.59 26.37
C LEU A 15 -26.13 -13.48 25.65
N GLY A 16 -26.44 -14.75 25.43
CA GLY A 16 -25.57 -15.67 24.69
C GLY A 16 -25.37 -15.23 23.24
N SER A 17 -26.44 -14.81 22.56
CA SER A 17 -26.35 -14.28 21.21
C SER A 17 -25.58 -12.96 21.15
N LEU A 18 -25.79 -12.06 22.12
CA LEU A 18 -25.06 -10.80 22.21
C LEU A 18 -23.56 -11.04 22.42
N VAL A 19 -23.19 -11.94 23.34
CA VAL A 19 -21.79 -12.31 23.59
C VAL A 19 -21.14 -12.90 22.34
N THR A 20 -21.86 -13.77 21.63
CA THR A 20 -21.38 -14.37 20.37
C THR A 20 -21.22 -13.32 19.27
N ALA A 21 -22.14 -12.37 19.17
CA ALA A 21 -22.08 -11.25 18.22
C ALA A 21 -20.86 -10.33 18.49
N VAL A 22 -20.62 -9.99 19.75
CA VAL A 22 -19.47 -9.17 20.16
C VAL A 22 -18.16 -9.89 19.88
N LEU A 23 -18.06 -11.18 20.23
CA LEU A 23 -16.85 -11.99 19.98
C LEU A 23 -16.54 -12.13 18.49
N PHE A 24 -17.52 -12.53 17.67
CA PHE A 24 -17.29 -12.70 16.24
C PHE A 24 -17.12 -11.38 15.50
N GLY A 25 -17.82 -10.33 15.91
CA GLY A 25 -17.61 -8.99 15.35
C GLY A 25 -16.21 -8.47 15.68
N PHE A 26 -15.74 -8.68 16.92
CA PHE A 26 -14.38 -8.35 17.32
C PHE A 26 -13.33 -9.17 16.55
N ILE A 27 -13.53 -10.49 16.41
CA ILE A 27 -12.61 -11.35 15.64
C ILE A 27 -12.64 -10.99 14.14
N ALA A 28 -13.77 -10.62 13.55
CA ALA A 28 -13.81 -10.20 12.15
C ALA A 28 -13.15 -8.82 11.93
N TYR A 29 -13.26 -7.92 12.92
CA TYR A 29 -12.64 -6.60 12.90
C TYR A 29 -11.13 -6.66 13.18
N LYS A 30 -10.71 -7.35 14.24
CA LYS A 30 -9.32 -7.45 14.72
C LYS A 30 -8.59 -8.70 14.28
N GLY A 31 -9.27 -9.70 13.74
CA GLY A 31 -8.68 -10.97 13.29
C GLY A 31 -7.49 -10.81 12.36
N PRO A 32 -7.52 -9.90 11.37
CA PRO A 32 -6.35 -9.61 10.54
C PRO A 32 -5.14 -9.11 11.33
N GLU A 33 -5.34 -8.40 12.44
CA GLU A 33 -4.26 -7.93 13.34
C GLU A 33 -3.82 -9.00 14.36
N LEU A 34 -4.66 -10.02 14.61
CA LEU A 34 -4.43 -11.08 15.59
C LEU A 34 -3.76 -12.33 15.01
N ILE A 35 -3.82 -12.50 13.68
CA ILE A 35 -3.03 -13.52 12.98
C ILE A 35 -1.60 -12.95 12.91
N PRO A 36 -0.59 -13.58 13.52
CA PRO A 36 0.77 -13.12 13.34
C PRO A 36 1.07 -13.16 11.85
N ASP A 37 1.46 -12.02 11.28
CA ASP A 37 1.99 -11.96 9.93
C ASP A 37 3.20 -12.90 9.89
N TYR A 38 3.01 -14.12 9.36
CA TYR A 38 4.13 -14.99 9.07
C TYR A 38 4.82 -14.39 7.85
N VAL A 39 5.71 -13.45 8.12
CA VAL A 39 6.54 -12.83 7.12
C VAL A 39 7.67 -13.81 6.82
N ASP A 40 7.58 -14.47 5.68
CA ASP A 40 8.73 -15.18 5.14
C ASP A 40 9.76 -14.13 4.72
N HIS A 41 10.93 -14.09 5.34
CA HIS A 41 11.97 -13.13 4.99
C HIS A 41 12.80 -13.65 3.82
N PRO A 42 13.27 -12.77 2.90
CA PRO A 42 14.17 -13.21 1.83
C PRO A 42 15.43 -13.84 2.43
N THR A 43 15.77 -15.02 1.92
CA THR A 43 16.87 -15.85 2.43
C THR A 43 18.18 -15.68 1.67
N ASP A 44 18.13 -15.03 0.51
CA ASP A 44 19.27 -14.72 -0.34
C ASP A 44 19.09 -13.39 -1.07
N GLU A 45 20.18 -12.90 -1.68
CA GLU A 45 20.20 -11.63 -2.42
C GLU A 45 19.18 -11.58 -3.58
N ALA A 46 18.96 -12.69 -4.29
CA ALA A 46 18.06 -12.72 -5.45
C ALA A 46 16.60 -12.56 -5.00
N GLN A 47 16.19 -13.31 -3.99
CA GLN A 47 14.87 -13.19 -3.37
C GLN A 47 14.67 -11.79 -2.79
N PHE A 48 15.70 -11.23 -2.14
CA PHE A 48 15.63 -9.87 -1.63
C PHE A 48 15.39 -8.85 -2.75
N LEU A 49 16.18 -8.89 -3.83
CA LEU A 49 16.04 -7.98 -4.97
C LEU A 49 14.67 -8.10 -5.64
N ASP A 50 14.19 -9.32 -5.88
CA ASP A 50 12.90 -9.58 -6.52
C ASP A 50 11.74 -8.99 -5.71
N ARG A 51 11.78 -9.17 -4.38
CA ARG A 51 10.73 -8.68 -3.49
C ARG A 51 10.82 -7.17 -3.30
N ALA A 52 12.02 -6.63 -3.13
CA ALA A 52 12.23 -5.21 -2.89
C ALA A 52 11.60 -4.33 -4.00
N TYR A 53 11.72 -4.73 -5.28
CA TYR A 53 11.05 -3.99 -6.35
C TYR A 53 9.55 -4.30 -6.44
N ASN A 54 9.21 -5.58 -6.60
CA ASN A 54 7.84 -5.99 -6.99
C ASN A 54 6.82 -5.78 -5.87
N GLU A 55 7.21 -6.01 -4.61
CA GLU A 55 6.31 -5.92 -3.46
C GLU A 55 6.36 -4.53 -2.80
N PHE A 56 7.49 -3.82 -2.88
CA PHE A 56 7.67 -2.55 -2.14
C PHE A 56 7.70 -1.33 -3.05
N ASP A 57 8.71 -1.20 -3.90
CA ASP A 57 8.91 0.05 -4.64
C ASP A 57 7.72 0.38 -5.56
N MET A 58 7.09 -0.64 -6.14
CA MET A 58 5.87 -0.49 -6.93
C MET A 58 4.64 -0.06 -6.08
N ASP A 59 4.54 -0.55 -4.84
CA ASP A 59 3.45 -0.21 -3.92
C ASP A 59 3.50 1.28 -3.56
N ILE A 60 4.65 1.80 -3.13
CA ILE A 60 4.78 3.23 -2.78
C ILE A 60 4.53 4.14 -3.99
N ASN A 61 5.04 3.79 -5.17
CA ASN A 61 4.78 4.55 -6.40
C ASN A 61 3.26 4.58 -6.71
N THR A 62 2.58 3.45 -6.54
CA THR A 62 1.12 3.36 -6.71
C THR A 62 0.38 4.27 -5.74
N LYS A 63 0.83 4.35 -4.48
CA LYS A 63 0.24 5.25 -3.47
C LYS A 63 0.46 6.73 -3.82
N PHE A 64 1.63 7.09 -4.35
CA PHE A 64 1.89 8.44 -4.86
C PHE A 64 0.96 8.78 -6.03
N ILE A 65 0.83 7.90 -7.01
CA ILE A 65 -0.10 8.10 -8.14
C ILE A 65 -1.53 8.28 -7.61
N PHE A 66 -1.98 7.43 -6.68
CA PHE A 66 -3.30 7.55 -6.08
C PHE A 66 -3.51 8.89 -5.39
N PHE A 67 -2.52 9.35 -4.61
CA PHE A 67 -2.55 10.65 -3.96
C PHE A 67 -2.78 11.78 -4.97
N PHE A 68 -2.01 11.80 -6.06
CA PHE A 68 -2.16 12.83 -7.09
C PHE A 68 -3.51 12.74 -7.82
N SER A 69 -4.01 11.55 -8.13
CA SER A 69 -5.29 11.40 -8.81
C SER A 69 -6.51 11.77 -7.94
N HIS A 70 -6.43 11.57 -6.61
CA HIS A 70 -7.62 11.63 -5.74
C HIS A 70 -7.54 12.61 -4.58
N LEU A 71 -6.36 12.79 -3.97
CA LEU A 71 -6.20 13.45 -2.67
C LEU A 71 -5.58 14.84 -2.79
N VAL A 72 -4.70 15.10 -3.75
CA VAL A 72 -4.01 16.39 -3.92
C VAL A 72 -4.96 17.59 -3.92
N LYS A 73 -6.19 17.41 -4.45
CA LYS A 73 -7.23 18.46 -4.47
C LYS A 73 -7.83 18.78 -3.10
N LYS A 74 -7.89 17.78 -2.21
CA LYS A 74 -8.45 17.87 -0.85
C LYS A 74 -7.50 18.63 0.08
N GLU A 75 -6.21 18.53 -0.18
CA GLU A 75 -5.19 19.26 0.56
C GLU A 75 -5.21 20.77 0.24
N LYS A 76 -4.98 21.57 1.29
CA LYS A 76 -5.15 23.02 1.24
C LYS A 76 -3.84 23.78 0.97
N SER A 77 -2.70 23.19 1.32
CA SER A 77 -1.38 23.82 1.19
C SER A 77 -0.33 22.80 0.72
N GLY A 78 0.77 23.31 0.16
CA GLY A 78 1.92 22.49 -0.20
C GLY A 78 2.56 21.80 1.02
N THR A 79 2.60 22.46 2.17
CA THR A 79 3.07 21.87 3.44
C THR A 79 2.25 20.66 3.86
N ASN A 80 0.91 20.73 3.82
CA ASN A 80 0.06 19.57 4.15
C ASN A 80 0.30 18.40 3.19
N ILE A 81 0.50 18.70 1.91
CA ILE A 81 0.84 17.70 0.90
C ILE A 81 2.18 17.03 1.23
N ALA A 82 3.20 17.83 1.58
CA ALA A 82 4.51 17.33 1.96
C ALA A 82 4.47 16.48 3.23
N GLU A 83 3.75 16.91 4.26
CA GLU A 83 3.53 16.14 5.50
C GLU A 83 2.85 14.79 5.22
N TYR A 84 1.79 14.79 4.41
CA TYR A 84 1.10 13.56 4.02
C TYR A 84 2.02 12.59 3.28
N LEU A 85 2.72 13.08 2.25
CA LEU A 85 3.63 12.26 1.44
C LEU A 85 4.84 11.78 2.25
N THR A 86 5.32 12.58 3.22
CA THR A 86 6.38 12.16 4.14
C THR A 86 5.90 11.02 5.02
N SER A 87 4.73 11.16 5.65
CA SER A 87 4.13 10.07 6.46
C SER A 87 3.90 8.80 5.64
N LEU A 88 3.52 8.94 4.36
CA LEU A 88 3.34 7.82 3.45
C LEU A 88 4.66 7.06 3.20
N VAL A 89 5.76 7.79 2.97
CA VAL A 89 7.10 7.22 2.78
C VAL A 89 7.60 6.57 4.08
N ASP A 90 7.42 7.22 5.23
CA ASP A 90 7.86 6.69 6.52
C ASP A 90 7.15 5.37 6.87
N LYS A 91 5.83 5.31 6.70
CA LYS A 91 5.06 4.07 6.90
C LYS A 91 5.47 2.97 5.92
N HIS A 92 5.73 3.33 4.66
CA HIS A 92 6.20 2.38 3.67
C HIS A 92 7.57 1.81 4.05
N ASN A 93 8.50 2.64 4.51
CA ASN A 93 9.82 2.21 4.98
C ASN A 93 9.72 1.31 6.22
N GLU A 94 8.82 1.63 7.15
CA GLU A 94 8.57 0.77 8.33
C GLU A 94 8.04 -0.61 7.91
N GLN A 95 7.09 -0.65 6.96
CA GLN A 95 6.55 -1.89 6.44
C GLN A 95 7.59 -2.70 5.65
N ALA A 96 8.42 -2.02 4.85
CA ALA A 96 9.53 -2.66 4.13
C ALA A 96 10.50 -3.33 5.10
N ARG A 97 10.86 -2.66 6.20
CA ARG A 97 11.70 -3.25 7.27
C ARG A 97 11.09 -4.49 7.90
N LYS A 98 9.80 -4.43 8.22
CA LYS A 98 9.08 -5.58 8.78
C LYS A 98 9.07 -6.77 7.83
N ILE A 99 8.98 -6.55 6.51
CA ILE A 99 8.81 -7.63 5.56
C ILE A 99 10.15 -8.17 5.02
N LEU A 100 11.03 -7.28 4.56
CA LEU A 100 12.32 -7.69 4.00
C LEU A 100 13.33 -8.02 5.10
N GLY A 101 13.17 -7.47 6.30
CA GLY A 101 14.05 -7.70 7.45
C GLY A 101 15.26 -6.77 7.48
N ASP A 102 15.83 -6.56 8.66
CA ASP A 102 16.92 -5.59 8.89
C ASP A 102 18.30 -6.04 8.37
N ALA A 103 18.40 -7.27 7.84
CA ALA A 103 19.64 -7.82 7.30
C ALA A 103 20.06 -7.20 5.95
N TRP A 104 19.15 -6.49 5.30
CA TRP A 104 19.33 -5.99 3.95
C TRP A 104 19.35 -4.47 3.89
N SER A 105 19.98 -3.95 2.85
CA SER A 105 20.00 -2.51 2.58
C SER A 105 18.82 -2.08 1.74
N TYR A 106 18.11 -1.07 2.23
CA TYR A 106 16.97 -0.46 1.54
C TYR A 106 17.41 0.62 0.54
N ASP A 107 18.69 0.99 0.53
CA ASP A 107 19.24 1.95 -0.42
C ASP A 107 19.17 1.38 -1.86
N PRO A 108 18.42 2.02 -2.78
CA PRO A 108 18.38 1.60 -4.18
C PRO A 108 19.77 1.51 -4.84
N GLN A 109 20.73 2.35 -4.42
CA GLN A 109 22.09 2.30 -4.95
C GLN A 109 22.79 1.00 -4.56
N GLU A 110 22.68 0.57 -3.30
CA GLU A 110 23.29 -0.69 -2.85
C GLU A 110 22.62 -1.90 -3.52
N ARG A 111 21.31 -1.83 -3.76
CA ARG A 111 20.58 -2.84 -4.55
C ARG A 111 21.05 -2.93 -6.00
N TYR A 112 21.32 -1.79 -6.63
CA TYR A 112 21.91 -1.75 -7.97
C TYR A 112 23.29 -2.40 -8.00
N GLU A 113 24.18 -2.06 -7.06
CA GLU A 113 25.52 -2.67 -6.99
C GLU A 113 25.45 -4.17 -6.68
N MET A 114 24.48 -4.61 -5.86
CA MET A 114 24.21 -6.02 -5.62
C MET A 114 23.83 -6.76 -6.90
N ALA A 115 22.84 -6.26 -7.64
CA ALA A 115 22.42 -6.85 -8.90
C ALA A 115 23.57 -6.87 -9.93
N LYS A 116 24.35 -5.78 -10.01
CA LYS A 116 25.52 -5.69 -10.90
C LYS A 116 26.57 -6.75 -10.60
N ARG A 117 26.93 -6.97 -9.33
CA ARG A 117 27.83 -8.05 -8.92
C ARG A 117 27.29 -9.42 -9.35
N ARG A 118 25.98 -9.62 -9.30
CA ARG A 118 25.36 -10.89 -9.72
C ARG A 118 25.38 -11.07 -11.24
N ILE A 119 25.19 -10.01 -12.03
CA ILE A 119 25.39 -10.02 -13.49
C ILE A 119 26.82 -10.47 -13.84
N GLU A 120 27.82 -9.94 -13.14
CA GLU A 120 29.24 -10.28 -13.37
C GLU A 120 29.57 -11.74 -13.01
N ASN A 121 28.83 -12.33 -12.08
CA ASN A 121 29.02 -13.71 -11.62
C ASN A 121 28.08 -14.73 -12.28
N ALA A 122 27.16 -14.28 -13.13
CA ALA A 122 26.22 -15.14 -13.85
C ALA A 122 26.97 -16.12 -14.78
N LYS A 123 26.58 -17.39 -14.74
CA LYS A 123 27.25 -18.46 -15.50
C LYS A 123 26.55 -18.78 -16.81
N THR A 124 25.27 -18.46 -16.89
CA THR A 124 24.45 -18.69 -18.08
C THR A 124 23.87 -17.37 -18.60
N ASP A 125 23.49 -17.34 -19.88
CA ASP A 125 22.83 -16.17 -20.47
C ASP A 125 21.45 -15.91 -19.84
N GLU A 126 20.76 -16.97 -19.38
CA GLU A 126 19.48 -16.88 -18.68
C GLU A 126 19.65 -16.20 -17.31
N GLU A 127 20.59 -16.68 -16.49
CA GLU A 127 20.93 -16.04 -15.21
C GLU A 127 21.34 -14.58 -15.44
N LYS A 128 22.16 -14.32 -16.45
CA LYS A 128 22.60 -12.96 -16.78
C LYS A 128 21.43 -12.05 -17.15
N MET A 129 20.43 -12.57 -17.85
CA MET A 129 19.22 -11.83 -18.22
C MET A 129 18.35 -11.53 -16.99
N GLU A 130 18.17 -12.49 -16.08
CA GLU A 130 17.45 -12.26 -14.82
C GLU A 130 18.13 -11.20 -13.95
N GLU A 131 19.45 -11.26 -13.80
CA GLU A 131 20.19 -10.28 -13.00
C GLU A 131 20.21 -8.89 -13.67
N LYS A 132 20.20 -8.82 -15.01
CA LYS A 132 19.98 -7.56 -15.74
C LYS A 132 18.61 -6.96 -15.44
N LEU A 133 17.57 -7.79 -15.35
CA LEU A 133 16.21 -7.33 -14.98
C LEU A 133 16.19 -6.79 -13.55
N ARG A 134 16.82 -7.47 -12.59
CA ARG A 134 16.96 -6.99 -11.20
C ARG A 134 17.73 -5.68 -11.13
N ALA A 135 18.80 -5.52 -11.92
CA ALA A 135 19.54 -4.28 -11.99
C ALA A 135 18.69 -3.14 -12.58
N LEU A 136 17.91 -3.40 -13.64
CA LEU A 136 16.95 -2.45 -14.17
C LEU A 136 15.94 -2.02 -13.10
N GLN A 137 15.35 -2.98 -12.40
CA GLN A 137 14.41 -2.72 -11.31
C GLN A 137 15.00 -1.80 -10.25
N ALA A 138 16.23 -2.05 -9.78
CA ALA A 138 16.91 -1.19 -8.83
C ALA A 138 17.12 0.25 -9.37
N VAL A 139 17.48 0.39 -10.64
CA VAL A 139 17.63 1.70 -11.31
C VAL A 139 16.30 2.44 -11.39
N LEU A 140 15.21 1.75 -11.69
CA LEU A 140 13.85 2.31 -11.71
C LEU A 140 13.42 2.75 -10.30
N SER A 141 13.72 1.95 -9.27
CA SER A 141 13.45 2.29 -7.87
C SER A 141 14.17 3.55 -7.45
N GLU A 142 15.47 3.64 -7.73
CA GLU A 142 16.29 4.79 -7.37
C GLU A 142 15.72 6.09 -7.95
N ARG A 143 15.38 6.08 -9.25
CA ARG A 143 14.73 7.22 -9.89
C ARG A 143 13.39 7.57 -9.23
N THR A 144 12.59 6.55 -8.92
CA THR A 144 11.27 6.71 -8.31
C THR A 144 11.39 7.35 -6.92
N PHE A 145 12.27 6.86 -6.05
CA PHE A 145 12.52 7.46 -4.74
C PHE A 145 13.14 8.86 -4.84
N HIS A 146 14.04 9.08 -5.80
CA HIS A 146 14.55 10.42 -6.07
C HIS A 146 13.40 11.39 -6.39
N LEU A 147 12.47 11.00 -7.25
CA LEU A 147 11.29 11.81 -7.56
C LEU A 147 10.34 11.96 -6.38
N HIS A 148 10.11 10.92 -5.57
CA HIS A 148 9.31 11.05 -4.35
C HIS A 148 9.88 12.11 -3.42
N ASN A 149 11.19 12.06 -3.16
CA ASN A 149 11.89 13.03 -2.31
C ASN A 149 11.86 14.43 -2.91
N PHE A 150 12.06 14.55 -4.22
CA PHE A 150 11.90 15.81 -4.94
C PHE A 150 10.50 16.38 -4.75
N ILE A 151 9.45 15.59 -5.00
CA ILE A 151 8.05 16.03 -4.89
C ILE A 151 7.74 16.49 -3.47
N ILE A 152 8.17 15.75 -2.44
CA ILE A 152 7.95 16.11 -1.04
C ILE A 152 8.57 17.46 -0.72
N LYS A 153 9.86 17.63 -1.05
CA LYS A 153 10.58 18.89 -0.82
C LYS A 153 9.94 20.05 -1.60
N TYR A 154 9.62 19.81 -2.87
CA TYR A 154 9.07 20.81 -3.77
C TYR A 154 7.67 21.25 -3.38
N ALA A 155 6.84 20.32 -2.86
CA ALA A 155 5.54 20.66 -2.32
C ALA A 155 5.66 21.58 -1.10
N ASN A 156 6.65 21.36 -0.23
CA ASN A 156 6.85 22.17 0.96
C ASN A 156 7.45 23.54 0.66
N ASP A 157 8.51 23.58 -0.14
CA ASP A 157 9.27 24.78 -0.48
C ASP A 157 9.77 24.70 -1.94
N PRO A 158 8.99 25.22 -2.91
CA PRO A 158 9.34 25.15 -4.33
C PRO A 158 10.64 25.86 -4.67
N ASP A 159 10.99 26.92 -3.93
CA ASP A 159 12.17 27.75 -4.21
C ASP A 159 13.46 27.09 -3.70
N SER A 160 13.33 26.03 -2.88
CA SER A 160 14.48 25.31 -2.29
C SER A 160 15.17 24.33 -3.24
N ILE A 161 14.59 24.05 -4.41
CA ILE A 161 15.12 23.04 -5.34
C ILE A 161 15.50 23.68 -6.67
N SER A 162 16.71 23.37 -7.14
CA SER A 162 17.18 23.76 -8.46
C SER A 162 16.83 22.73 -9.54
N ALA A 163 16.56 23.18 -10.75
CA ALA A 163 16.39 22.29 -11.91
C ALA A 163 17.65 21.44 -12.16
N SER A 164 18.84 21.97 -11.86
CA SER A 164 20.11 21.26 -12.00
C SER A 164 20.20 19.99 -11.16
N GLU A 165 19.65 19.97 -9.95
CA GLU A 165 19.66 18.76 -9.11
C GLU A 165 18.89 17.61 -9.77
N LEU A 166 17.75 17.94 -10.39
CA LEU A 166 16.91 16.95 -11.06
C LEU A 166 17.54 16.49 -12.39
N ASP A 167 18.14 17.40 -13.17
CA ASP A 167 18.86 17.05 -14.40
C ASP A 167 20.07 16.15 -14.10
N GLU A 168 20.83 16.42 -13.04
CA GLU A 168 21.95 15.56 -12.62
C GLU A 168 21.49 14.14 -12.24
N ALA A 169 20.36 14.03 -11.53
CA ALA A 169 19.79 12.74 -11.17
C ALA A 169 19.29 11.98 -12.40
N GLN A 170 18.65 12.66 -13.35
CA GLN A 170 18.25 12.07 -14.62
C GLN A 170 19.45 11.59 -15.44
N ALA A 171 20.52 12.36 -15.52
CA ALA A 171 21.74 11.97 -16.21
C ALA A 171 22.40 10.73 -15.57
N LYS A 172 22.42 10.64 -14.23
CA LYS A 172 22.90 9.45 -13.51
C LYS A 172 22.03 8.23 -13.81
N PHE A 173 20.71 8.39 -13.84
CA PHE A 173 19.77 7.33 -14.19
C PHE A 173 20.00 6.81 -15.62
N GLU A 174 20.10 7.71 -16.61
CA GLU A 174 20.37 7.33 -18.00
C GLU A 174 21.71 6.61 -18.16
N LYS A 175 22.74 7.04 -17.41
CA LYS A 175 24.03 6.35 -17.39
C LYS A 175 23.89 4.91 -16.88
N LYS A 176 23.17 4.70 -15.77
CA LYS A 176 22.97 3.36 -15.19
C LYS A 176 22.18 2.43 -16.11
N LEU A 177 21.18 2.95 -16.83
CA LEU A 177 20.45 2.19 -17.84
C LEU A 177 21.38 1.69 -18.96
N LYS A 178 22.28 2.57 -19.43
CA LYS A 178 23.30 2.18 -20.42
C LYS A 178 24.28 1.14 -19.87
N ASP A 179 24.67 1.25 -18.60
CA ASP A 179 25.59 0.32 -17.94
C ASP A 179 25.03 -1.11 -17.84
N VAL A 180 23.69 -1.27 -17.80
CA VAL A 180 23.02 -2.58 -17.82
C VAL A 180 22.60 -3.03 -19.24
N ASP A 181 23.04 -2.30 -20.27
CA ASP A 181 22.75 -2.58 -21.69
C ASP A 181 21.23 -2.60 -21.96
N MET A 182 20.51 -1.64 -21.37
CA MET A 182 19.09 -1.43 -21.59
C MET A 182 18.85 -0.01 -22.11
N ASN A 183 18.14 0.09 -23.23
CA ASN A 183 17.79 1.38 -23.81
C ASN A 183 16.64 2.02 -23.04
N VAL A 184 16.68 3.34 -22.93
CA VAL A 184 15.59 4.14 -22.37
C VAL A 184 14.43 4.09 -23.37
N GLU A 185 13.47 3.20 -23.17
CA GLU A 185 12.21 3.31 -23.90
C GLU A 185 11.46 4.57 -23.43
N GLU A 186 10.81 5.29 -24.34
CA GLU A 186 10.07 6.53 -24.02
C GLU A 186 9.04 6.33 -22.88
N LYS A 187 8.52 5.11 -22.75
CA LYS A 187 7.55 4.73 -21.72
C LYS A 187 8.13 4.68 -20.31
N ILE A 188 9.43 4.48 -20.15
CA ILE A 188 10.08 4.40 -18.83
C ILE A 188 9.87 5.69 -18.04
N TRP A 189 10.02 6.85 -18.69
CA TRP A 189 9.83 8.15 -18.05
C TRP A 189 8.41 8.32 -17.51
N SER A 190 7.41 7.85 -18.25
CA SER A 190 6.02 7.90 -17.80
C SER A 190 5.73 6.93 -16.66
N ALA A 191 6.26 5.71 -16.72
CA ALA A 191 6.04 4.68 -15.70
C ALA A 191 6.67 5.04 -14.36
N THR A 192 7.75 5.82 -14.39
CA THR A 192 8.54 6.16 -13.21
C THR A 192 8.31 7.59 -12.73
N THR A 193 7.49 8.41 -13.40
CA THR A 193 7.17 9.78 -12.96
C THR A 193 5.84 9.81 -12.21
N PRO A 194 5.83 9.90 -10.87
CA PRO A 194 4.63 9.61 -10.09
C PRO A 194 3.51 10.63 -10.32
N GLY A 195 2.31 10.13 -10.63
CA GLY A 195 1.07 10.93 -10.66
C GLY A 195 0.88 11.82 -11.88
N LEU A 196 1.81 11.82 -12.85
CA LEU A 196 1.67 12.56 -14.11
C LEU A 196 1.18 11.69 -15.27
N ALA A 197 0.30 12.23 -16.10
CA ALA A 197 -0.20 11.56 -17.29
C ALA A 197 0.88 11.55 -18.39
N LEU A 198 0.96 10.46 -19.17
CA LEU A 198 1.93 10.30 -20.26
C LEU A 198 1.85 11.45 -21.26
N GLU A 199 0.65 11.93 -21.57
CA GLU A 199 0.41 13.00 -22.54
C GLU A 199 0.97 14.37 -22.10
N CYS A 200 1.31 14.52 -20.82
CA CYS A 200 1.94 15.72 -20.28
C CYS A 200 3.46 15.60 -20.13
N LEU A 201 4.04 14.43 -20.43
CA LEU A 201 5.48 14.21 -20.39
C LEU A 201 6.03 14.18 -21.81
N SER A 202 7.17 14.86 -22.02
CA SER A 202 7.95 14.63 -23.24
C SER A 202 8.68 13.29 -23.12
N PRO A 203 9.12 12.69 -24.25
CA PRO A 203 9.90 11.45 -24.24
C PRO A 203 11.19 11.51 -23.41
N HIS A 204 11.72 12.72 -23.20
CA HIS A 204 12.85 13.02 -22.31
C HIS A 204 12.53 14.33 -21.58
N PRO A 205 11.85 14.25 -20.42
CA PRO A 205 11.36 15.44 -19.72
C PRO A 205 12.51 16.15 -19.03
N LYS A 206 12.75 17.41 -19.40
CA LYS A 206 13.73 18.27 -18.73
C LYS A 206 13.27 18.58 -17.31
N ALA A 207 14.22 18.82 -16.40
CA ALA A 207 13.90 19.16 -15.02
C ALA A 207 12.95 20.36 -14.90
N GLU A 208 13.20 21.45 -15.64
CA GLU A 208 12.35 22.65 -15.61
C GLU A 208 10.91 22.36 -16.01
N ASP A 209 10.70 21.50 -17.02
CA ASP A 209 9.36 21.11 -17.47
C ASP A 209 8.64 20.31 -16.37
N LEU A 210 9.33 19.36 -15.74
CA LEU A 210 8.79 18.57 -14.62
C LEU A 210 8.42 19.47 -13.43
N MET A 211 9.33 20.36 -13.02
CA MET A 211 9.10 21.30 -11.92
C MET A 211 7.87 22.19 -12.19
N ASN A 212 7.75 22.71 -13.41
CA ASN A 212 6.61 23.53 -13.82
C ASN A 212 5.29 22.73 -13.81
N ILE A 213 5.29 21.49 -14.28
CA ILE A 213 4.11 20.63 -14.25
C ILE A 213 3.71 20.32 -12.81
N TYR A 214 4.64 19.90 -11.96
CA TYR A 214 4.36 19.64 -10.55
C TYR A 214 3.87 20.89 -9.83
N TYR A 215 4.44 22.07 -10.12
CA TYR A 215 3.96 23.33 -9.57
C TYR A 215 2.48 23.56 -9.92
N LYS A 216 2.13 23.35 -11.20
CA LYS A 216 0.75 23.48 -11.67
C LYS A 216 -0.19 22.45 -11.03
N VAL A 217 0.27 21.22 -10.79
CA VAL A 217 -0.54 20.16 -10.18
C VAL A 217 -0.73 20.40 -8.68
N ILE A 218 0.34 20.69 -7.95
CA ILE A 218 0.36 20.84 -6.49
C ILE A 218 -0.25 22.17 -6.06
N HIS A 219 0.22 23.29 -6.64
CA HIS A 219 -0.14 24.63 -6.18
C HIS A 219 -1.29 25.26 -6.99
N LEU A 220 -1.41 24.93 -8.28
CA LEU A 220 -2.49 25.45 -9.14
C LEU A 220 -3.62 24.44 -9.41
N LYS A 221 -3.54 23.22 -8.86
CA LYS A 221 -4.56 22.16 -8.95
C LYS A 221 -4.98 21.80 -10.39
N LEU A 222 -4.03 21.86 -11.34
CA LEU A 222 -4.27 21.60 -12.75
C LEU A 222 -4.46 20.09 -13.03
N LYS A 223 -5.69 19.69 -13.36
CA LYS A 223 -6.07 18.27 -13.49
C LYS A 223 -5.63 17.59 -14.78
N LYS A 224 -5.39 18.37 -15.84
CA LYS A 224 -5.13 17.85 -17.19
C LYS A 224 -3.91 16.91 -17.23
N CYS A 225 -2.94 17.13 -16.34
CA CYS A 225 -1.72 16.35 -16.29
C CYS A 225 -1.67 15.31 -15.18
N MET A 226 -2.77 15.08 -14.46
CA MET A 226 -2.81 14.03 -13.45
C MET A 226 -3.06 12.68 -14.13
N GLY A 227 -2.21 11.70 -13.85
CA GLY A 227 -2.38 10.34 -14.35
C GLY A 227 -3.69 9.71 -13.86
N THR A 228 -4.27 8.83 -14.66
CA THR A 228 -5.37 7.96 -14.24
C THR A 228 -4.83 6.72 -13.56
N THR A 229 -5.27 6.44 -12.33
CA THR A 229 -5.01 5.15 -11.67
C THR A 229 -5.80 4.04 -12.35
N VAL A 230 -5.11 2.99 -12.81
CA VAL A 230 -5.76 1.75 -13.31
C VAL A 230 -6.16 0.81 -12.16
N MET A 231 -5.56 1.00 -10.96
CA MET A 231 -5.80 0.19 -9.76
C MET A 231 -6.49 1.03 -8.68
N THR A 232 -7.60 0.53 -8.11
CA THR A 232 -8.21 1.13 -6.92
C THR A 232 -7.38 0.82 -5.68
N TYR A 233 -6.42 1.67 -5.37
CA TYR A 233 -5.80 1.70 -4.05
C TYR A 233 -6.85 2.16 -3.02
N LEU A 234 -7.02 1.39 -1.94
CA LEU A 234 -7.82 1.81 -0.80
C LEU A 234 -6.89 2.45 0.21
N THR A 235 -7.19 3.69 0.58
CA THR A 235 -6.49 4.36 1.69
C THR A 235 -6.61 3.56 2.98
N GLU A 236 -5.69 3.75 3.94
CA GLU A 236 -5.77 3.11 5.25
C GLU A 236 -7.10 3.38 5.96
N GLU A 237 -7.64 4.60 5.83
CA GLU A 237 -8.96 4.98 6.33
C GLU A 237 -10.06 4.13 5.68
N GLN A 238 -10.02 3.95 4.35
CA GLN A 238 -10.97 3.09 3.64
C GLN A 238 -10.79 1.60 3.97
N GLN A 239 -9.58 1.14 4.25
CA GLN A 239 -9.33 -0.23 4.71
C GLN A 239 -9.90 -0.44 6.11
N HIS A 240 -9.66 0.51 7.02
CA HIS A 240 -10.20 0.53 8.37
C HIS A 240 -11.73 0.55 8.37
N ASP A 241 -12.35 1.43 7.57
CA ASP A 241 -13.80 1.52 7.42
C ASP A 241 -14.40 0.22 6.87
N ARG A 242 -13.73 -0.42 5.90
CA ARG A 242 -14.16 -1.73 5.39
C ARG A 242 -14.04 -2.83 6.44
N GLN A 243 -12.94 -2.85 7.21
CA GLN A 243 -12.76 -3.83 8.29
C GLN A 243 -13.77 -3.61 9.42
N MET A 244 -14.07 -2.36 9.77
CA MET A 244 -15.11 -2.00 10.72
C MET A 244 -16.49 -2.49 10.22
N LEU A 245 -16.84 -2.20 8.96
CA LEU A 245 -18.09 -2.66 8.36
C LEU A 245 -18.19 -4.19 8.34
N LEU A 246 -17.11 -4.89 7.95
CA LEU A 246 -17.05 -6.35 7.99
C LEU A 246 -17.24 -6.89 9.41
N GLY A 247 -16.61 -6.27 10.41
CA GLY A 247 -16.80 -6.59 11.83
C GLY A 247 -18.26 -6.44 12.27
N VAL A 248 -18.90 -5.33 11.90
CA VAL A 248 -20.32 -5.08 12.19
C VAL A 248 -21.22 -6.12 11.52
N PHE A 249 -21.03 -6.40 10.23
CA PHE A 249 -21.83 -7.38 9.51
C PHE A 249 -21.64 -8.80 10.06
N ALA A 250 -20.41 -9.20 10.37
CA ALA A 250 -20.11 -10.49 10.99
C ALA A 250 -20.77 -10.63 12.37
N GLY A 251 -20.76 -9.55 13.17
CA GLY A 251 -21.46 -9.50 14.46
C GLY A 251 -22.97 -9.68 14.32
N ILE A 252 -23.60 -8.98 13.36
CA ILE A 252 -25.05 -9.09 13.09
C ILE A 252 -25.43 -10.50 12.64
N VAL A 253 -24.69 -11.07 11.67
CA VAL A 253 -24.95 -12.44 11.18
C VAL A 253 -24.78 -13.45 12.30
N SER A 254 -23.72 -13.32 13.10
CA SER A 254 -23.46 -14.18 14.26
C SER A 254 -24.56 -14.08 15.32
N PHE A 255 -25.08 -12.88 15.59
CA PHE A 255 -26.22 -12.66 16.48
C PHE A 255 -27.46 -13.43 16.01
N ILE A 256 -27.80 -13.31 14.72
CA ILE A 256 -28.98 -13.98 14.13
C ILE A 256 -28.81 -15.50 14.18
N VAL A 257 -27.63 -16.02 13.82
CA VAL A 257 -27.34 -17.46 13.88
C VAL A 257 -27.41 -17.97 15.32
N ALA A 258 -26.81 -17.25 16.27
CA ALA A 258 -26.86 -17.62 17.69
C ALA A 258 -28.28 -17.58 18.25
N LEU A 259 -29.12 -16.61 17.85
CA LEU A 259 -30.55 -16.58 18.22
C LEU A 259 -31.28 -17.84 17.74
N LEU A 260 -31.04 -18.27 16.50
CA LEU A 260 -31.68 -19.46 15.94
C LEU A 260 -31.15 -20.76 16.59
N VAL A 261 -29.84 -20.87 16.81
CA VAL A 261 -29.20 -22.07 17.37
C VAL A 261 -29.44 -22.19 18.88
N ILE A 262 -29.17 -21.14 19.66
CA ILE A 262 -29.40 -21.17 21.12
C ILE A 262 -30.91 -21.21 21.39
N GLY A 263 -31.72 -20.50 20.60
CA GLY A 263 -33.18 -20.54 20.69
C GLY A 263 -33.75 -21.94 20.46
N SER A 264 -33.25 -22.69 19.47
CA SER A 264 -33.69 -24.08 19.23
C SER A 264 -33.24 -25.07 20.31
N VAL A 265 -32.05 -24.87 20.89
CA VAL A 265 -31.54 -25.71 21.99
C VAL A 265 -32.25 -25.46 23.32
N VAL A 266 -32.63 -24.20 23.59
CA VAL A 266 -33.35 -23.84 24.82
C VAL A 266 -34.85 -24.15 24.71
N GLY A 267 -35.45 -23.93 23.54
CA GLY A 267 -36.87 -24.25 23.29
C GLY A 267 -37.19 -25.74 23.32
N SER A 268 -36.25 -26.62 22.98
CA SER A 268 -36.43 -28.08 23.00
C SER A 268 -36.40 -28.70 24.40
N LYS A 269 -35.91 -28.00 25.43
CA LYS A 269 -35.86 -28.52 26.81
C LYS A 269 -37.15 -28.30 27.60
N ASP A 270 -37.98 -27.32 27.23
CA ASP A 270 -39.25 -27.04 27.92
C ASP A 270 -40.33 -28.12 27.68
N GLU A 271 -40.21 -28.94 26.62
CA GLU A 271 -41.14 -30.07 26.40
C GLU A 271 -40.83 -31.30 27.27
N SER A 272 -39.60 -31.41 27.80
CA SER A 272 -39.17 -32.59 28.57
C SER A 272 -39.65 -32.59 30.03
N TYR A 273 -40.06 -31.44 30.57
CA TYR A 273 -40.57 -31.31 31.94
C TYR A 273 -42.09 -31.57 32.05
N LEU A 274 -42.82 -31.61 30.93
CA LEU A 274 -44.27 -31.89 30.91
C LEU A 274 -44.63 -33.38 30.78
N LYS A 275 -43.65 -34.29 30.71
CA LYS A 275 -43.87 -35.75 30.55
C LYS A 275 -43.59 -36.61 31.78
N LYS A 276 -43.48 -36.02 32.97
CA LYS A 276 -43.43 -36.76 34.27
C LYS A 276 -44.63 -36.42 35.16
N SER A 277 -45.84 -36.62 34.64
CA SER A 277 -47.04 -36.78 35.47
C SER A 277 -48.14 -37.47 34.67
N GLN A 278 -47.94 -38.75 34.36
CA GLN A 278 -49.02 -39.72 34.14
C GLN A 278 -48.61 -41.03 34.83
#